data_AF-A0A7X7Y8I5-F1
#
_entry.id   AF-A0A7X7Y8I5-F1
#
_cell.length_a   1.000
_cell.length_b   1.000
_cell.length_c   1.000
_cell.angle_alpha   90.00
_cell.angle_beta   90.00
_cell.angle_gamma   90.00
#
_symmetry.space_group_name_H-M   'P 1'
#
loop_
_entity.id
_entity.type
_entity.pdbx_description
1 polymer ?
#
loop_
_entity_poly.entity_id
_entity_poly.type
_entity_poly.pdbx_seq_one_letter_code
_entity_poly.pdbx_strand_id
1 'polypeptide(L)'
;MASTPSGTVKETGAGAGAVLIGVLPLNRNLRIRVHCAQRAGEGRRVEGSFELLHAGDGTYAGALKELLGQDFISTAEFTAELRSKPGAEKCSHVVNRNTLKLWNDADEKWR
;
A
#
# COMPACT_ATOMS: atom_id res chain seq x y z
N MET A 1 -0.25 -20.01 9.91
CA MET A 1 -0.24 -18.53 10.03
C MET A 1 0.85 -18.02 9.11
N ALA A 2 0.53 -17.14 8.15
CA ALA A 2 1.55 -16.52 7.30
C ALA A 2 2.37 -15.54 8.15
N SER A 3 3.67 -15.77 8.27
CA SER A 3 4.59 -14.89 8.99
C SER A 3 4.54 -13.48 8.39
N THR A 4 4.49 -12.44 9.23
CA THR A 4 4.59 -11.06 8.76
C THR A 4 5.97 -10.88 8.11
N PRO A 5 6.08 -10.34 6.89
CA PRO A 5 7.37 -10.07 6.27
C PRO A 5 8.23 -9.13 7.12
N SER A 6 9.53 -9.37 7.21
CA SER A 6 10.49 -8.46 7.85
C SER A 6 10.73 -7.21 7.00
N GLY A 7 11.19 -6.12 7.64
CA GLY A 7 11.43 -4.83 7.01
C GLY A 7 10.16 -4.14 6.53
N THR A 8 9.03 -4.45 7.16
CA THR A 8 7.76 -3.78 6.86
C THR A 8 7.69 -2.42 7.53
N VAL A 9 6.79 -1.56 7.07
CA VAL A 9 6.55 -0.23 7.65
C VAL A 9 6.18 -0.32 9.14
N LYS A 10 5.56 -1.42 9.58
CA LYS A 10 5.38 -1.69 11.01
C LYS A 10 6.72 -1.68 11.76
N GLU A 11 7.77 -2.27 11.21
CA GLU A 11 9.08 -2.38 11.86
C GLU A 11 9.94 -1.14 11.65
N THR A 12 9.95 -0.58 10.45
CA THR A 12 10.87 0.50 10.05
C THR A 12 10.28 1.90 10.17
N GLY A 13 8.95 2.00 10.19
CA GLY A 13 8.25 3.25 9.93
C GLY A 13 8.44 3.74 8.49
N ALA A 14 7.93 4.94 8.22
CA ALA A 14 8.14 5.68 6.97
C ALA A 14 7.99 7.18 7.20
N GLY A 15 8.83 8.00 6.56
CA GLY A 15 8.67 9.46 6.57
C GLY A 15 7.48 9.93 5.72
N ALA A 16 7.05 11.18 5.92
CA ALA A 16 6.15 11.84 4.97
C ALA A 16 6.83 11.96 3.59
N GLY A 17 6.07 11.77 2.52
CA GLY A 17 6.55 11.73 1.14
C GLY A 17 7.20 10.39 0.74
N ALA A 18 7.38 9.46 1.67
CA ALA A 18 7.95 8.15 1.36
C ALA A 18 7.02 7.35 0.44
N VAL A 19 7.63 6.60 -0.48
CA VAL A 19 6.91 5.64 -1.31
C VAL A 19 6.95 4.28 -0.63
N LEU A 20 5.79 3.64 -0.52
CA LEU A 20 5.64 2.32 0.05
C LEU A 20 5.28 1.32 -1.04
N ILE A 21 5.87 0.12 -0.98
CA ILE A 21 5.60 -0.97 -1.90
C ILE A 21 4.95 -2.16 -1.20
N GLY A 22 3.91 -2.73 -1.81
CA GLY A 22 3.27 -3.94 -1.32
C GLY A 22 4.00 -5.22 -1.70
N VAL A 23 4.06 -6.17 -0.76
CA VAL A 23 4.91 -7.37 -0.86
C VAL A 23 4.15 -8.69 -0.76
N LEU A 24 2.85 -8.67 -0.48
CA LEU A 24 2.02 -9.88 -0.42
C LEU A 24 1.23 -10.07 -1.70
N PRO A 25 0.76 -11.29 -2.04
CA PRO A 25 -0.05 -11.53 -3.24
C PRO A 25 -1.24 -10.57 -3.39
N LEU A 26 -1.82 -10.10 -2.27
CA LEU A 26 -2.96 -9.18 -2.28
C LEU A 26 -2.62 -7.76 -2.80
N ASN A 27 -1.39 -7.29 -2.61
CA ASN A 27 -0.94 -5.92 -2.91
C ASN A 27 0.43 -5.89 -3.57
N ARG A 28 0.86 -6.98 -4.20
CA ARG A 28 2.20 -7.13 -4.74
C ARG A 28 2.50 -6.00 -5.75
N ASN A 29 3.67 -5.37 -5.60
CA ASN A 29 4.15 -4.27 -6.45
C ASN A 29 3.23 -3.04 -6.51
N LEU A 30 2.20 -2.95 -5.66
CA LEU A 30 1.45 -1.71 -5.47
C LEU A 30 2.38 -0.67 -4.88
N ARG A 31 2.33 0.56 -5.40
CA ARG A 31 3.11 1.70 -4.89
C ARG A 31 2.17 2.80 -4.46
N ILE A 32 2.36 3.29 -3.25
CA ILE A 32 1.66 4.48 -2.75
C ILE A 32 2.67 5.49 -2.22
N ARG A 33 2.36 6.77 -2.30
CA ARG A 33 3.12 7.83 -1.61
C ARG A 33 2.33 8.28 -0.39
N VAL A 34 2.91 8.16 0.79
CA VAL A 34 2.24 8.65 2.01
C VAL A 34 2.51 10.13 2.21
N HIS A 35 1.50 10.89 2.62
CA HIS A 35 1.67 12.32 2.93
C HIS A 35 1.96 12.56 4.41
N CYS A 36 1.61 11.60 5.27
CA CYS A 36 1.90 11.63 6.70
C CYS A 36 2.98 10.59 7.06
N ALA A 37 3.79 10.90 8.05
CA ALA A 37 4.76 9.95 8.59
C ALA A 37 4.05 8.75 9.23
N GLN A 38 4.58 7.56 8.98
CA GLN A 38 4.09 6.30 9.52
C GLN A 38 5.00 5.85 10.66
N ARG A 39 4.49 5.88 11.89
CA ARG A 39 5.27 5.46 13.06
C ARG A 39 5.49 3.95 13.05
N ALA A 40 6.70 3.54 13.43
CA ALA A 40 7.02 2.14 13.70
C ALA A 40 6.33 1.64 14.99
N GLY A 41 6.25 0.32 15.14
CA GLY A 41 5.74 -0.39 16.31
C GLY A 41 4.29 -0.87 16.16
N GLU A 42 3.43 -0.15 15.45
CA GLU A 42 2.03 -0.52 15.29
C GLU A 42 1.68 -1.04 13.89
N GLY A 43 1.20 -2.29 13.85
CA GLY A 43 0.80 -2.97 12.62
C GLY A 43 -0.61 -2.66 12.16
N ARG A 44 -0.92 -1.40 11.82
CA ARG A 44 -2.25 -0.98 11.34
C ARG A 44 -2.22 -0.54 9.89
N ARG A 45 -3.36 -0.08 9.38
CA ARG A 45 -3.46 0.60 8.08
C ARG A 45 -2.57 1.83 8.03
N VAL A 46 -2.26 2.28 6.81
CA VAL A 46 -1.61 3.59 6.61
C VAL A 46 -2.47 4.69 7.22
N GLU A 47 -1.80 5.63 7.87
CA GLU A 47 -2.38 6.79 8.53
C GLU A 47 -2.32 8.02 7.63
N GLY A 48 -3.39 8.81 7.65
CA GLY A 48 -3.49 10.03 6.86
C GLY A 48 -3.68 9.77 5.37
N SER A 49 -3.45 10.83 4.60
CA SER A 49 -3.63 10.82 3.16
C SER A 49 -2.44 10.18 2.42
N PHE A 50 -2.73 9.65 1.24
CA PHE A 50 -1.75 9.05 0.36
C PHE A 50 -2.23 9.04 -1.09
N GLU A 51 -1.27 8.97 -2.00
CA GLU A 51 -1.48 8.90 -3.45
C GLU A 51 -1.25 7.46 -3.93
N LEU A 52 -2.10 6.93 -4.82
CA LEU A 52 -1.84 5.66 -5.50
C LEU A 52 -0.97 5.88 -6.75
N LEU A 53 0.31 5.51 -6.66
CA LEU A 53 1.27 5.68 -7.76
C LEU A 53 1.26 4.51 -8.76
N HIS A 54 1.07 3.28 -8.26
CA HIS A 54 1.11 2.08 -9.09
C HIS A 54 0.18 1.00 -8.53
N ALA A 55 -0.59 0.35 -9.41
CA ALA A 55 -1.59 -0.65 -9.06
C ALA A 55 -0.96 -1.99 -8.67
N GLY A 56 0.27 -2.23 -9.11
CA GLY A 56 0.98 -3.48 -8.92
C GLY A 56 0.43 -4.61 -9.79
N ASP A 57 0.71 -5.83 -9.37
CA ASP A 57 0.32 -7.08 -10.02
C ASP A 57 -0.35 -8.04 -9.02
N GLY A 58 -0.75 -7.53 -7.85
CA GLY A 58 -1.47 -8.29 -6.84
C GLY A 58 -2.92 -8.63 -7.23
N THR A 59 -3.61 -9.34 -6.33
CA THR A 59 -5.00 -9.82 -6.50
C THR A 59 -5.97 -8.75 -7.01
N TYR A 60 -5.83 -7.51 -6.55
CA TYR A 60 -6.74 -6.41 -6.89
C TYR A 60 -6.16 -5.44 -7.93
N ALA A 61 -5.06 -5.78 -8.59
CA ALA A 61 -4.38 -4.90 -9.55
C ALA A 61 -5.30 -4.40 -10.65
N GLY A 62 -6.24 -5.24 -11.13
CA GLY A 62 -7.24 -4.85 -12.13
C GLY A 62 -8.09 -3.67 -11.66
N ALA A 63 -8.70 -3.77 -10.48
CA ALA A 63 -9.52 -2.71 -9.90
C ALA A 63 -8.70 -1.47 -9.50
N LEU A 64 -7.46 -1.67 -9.05
CA LEU A 64 -6.55 -0.58 -8.66
C LEU A 64 -6.11 0.29 -9.85
N LYS A 65 -6.11 -0.24 -11.08
CA LYS A 65 -5.74 0.54 -12.27
C LYS A 65 -6.65 1.74 -12.51
N GLU A 66 -7.93 1.64 -12.15
CA GLU A 66 -8.89 2.74 -12.28
C GLU A 66 -8.68 3.86 -11.26
N LEU A 67 -7.88 3.60 -10.22
CA LEU A 67 -7.63 4.52 -9.10
C LEU A 67 -6.23 5.15 -9.16
N LEU A 68 -5.48 4.90 -10.24
CA LEU A 68 -4.12 5.40 -10.40
C LEU A 68 -4.08 6.93 -10.46
N GLY A 69 -3.10 7.52 -9.77
CA GLY A 69 -2.90 8.96 -9.67
C GLY A 69 -3.92 9.67 -8.79
N GLN A 70 -4.79 8.93 -8.10
CA GLN A 70 -5.75 9.53 -7.16
C GLN A 70 -5.15 9.66 -5.77
N ASP A 71 -5.50 10.75 -5.11
CA ASP A 71 -5.27 11.00 -3.70
C ASP A 71 -6.45 10.50 -2.87
N PHE A 72 -6.13 9.83 -1.77
CA PHE A 72 -7.10 9.37 -0.79
C PHE A 72 -6.81 10.02 0.55
N ILE A 73 -7.84 10.53 1.22
CA ILE A 73 -7.70 11.20 2.52
C ILE A 73 -7.49 10.15 3.63
N SER A 74 -8.00 8.93 3.42
CA SER A 74 -7.84 7.83 4.36
C SER A 74 -7.87 6.45 3.70
N THR A 75 -7.35 5.45 4.40
CA THR A 75 -7.45 4.05 3.96
C THR A 75 -8.89 3.51 3.97
N ALA A 76 -9.79 4.12 4.74
CA ALA A 76 -11.21 3.73 4.77
C ALA A 76 -11.91 4.14 3.47
N GLU A 77 -11.72 5.39 3.03
CA GLU A 77 -12.19 5.91 1.75
C GLU A 77 -11.65 5.07 0.59
N PHE A 78 -10.33 4.88 0.53
CA PHE A 78 -9.70 4.04 -0.48
C PHE A 78 -10.28 2.62 -0.52
N THR A 79 -10.49 2.00 0.65
CA THR A 79 -11.07 0.65 0.70
C THR A 79 -12.53 0.64 0.24
N ALA A 80 -13.30 1.69 0.55
CA ALA A 80 -14.69 1.82 0.10
C ALA A 80 -14.77 1.99 -1.42
N GLU A 81 -13.93 2.88 -1.98
CA GLU A 81 -13.84 3.11 -3.42
C GLU A 81 -13.39 1.83 -4.15
N LEU A 82 -12.34 1.17 -3.64
CA LEU A 82 -11.85 -0.08 -4.22
C LEU A 82 -12.90 -1.20 -4.17
N ARG A 83 -13.71 -1.28 -3.12
CA ARG A 83 -14.81 -2.26 -3.02
C ARG A 83 -15.96 -1.99 -3.98
N SER A 84 -16.11 -0.76 -4.46
CA SER A 84 -17.12 -0.43 -5.47
C SER A 84 -16.77 -1.01 -6.85
N LYS A 85 -15.49 -1.40 -7.05
CA LYS A 85 -14.98 -1.92 -8.31
C LYS A 85 -15.17 -3.44 -8.43
N PRO A 86 -15.53 -3.95 -9.63
CA PRO A 86 -15.65 -5.39 -9.87
C PRO A 86 -14.37 -6.16 -9.51
N GLY A 87 -14.52 -7.26 -8.76
CA GLY A 87 -13.41 -8.13 -8.37
C GLY A 87 -12.63 -7.70 -7.12
N ALA A 88 -13.02 -6.60 -6.48
CA ALA A 88 -12.39 -6.09 -5.26
C ALA A 88 -13.35 -5.92 -4.06
N GLU A 89 -14.56 -6.49 -4.14
CA GLU A 89 -15.64 -6.38 -3.16
C GLU A 89 -15.24 -6.91 -1.78
N LYS A 90 -14.32 -7.88 -1.74
CA LYS A 90 -13.80 -8.51 -0.52
C LYS A 90 -12.53 -7.85 0.03
N CYS A 91 -12.00 -6.83 -0.63
CA CYS A 91 -10.78 -6.14 -0.19
C CYS A 91 -11.00 -5.52 1.20
N SER A 92 -10.08 -5.66 2.14
CA SER A 92 -10.22 -5.07 3.48
C SER A 92 -8.96 -4.44 4.05
N HIS A 93 -7.79 -4.76 3.49
CA HIS A 93 -6.50 -4.36 4.05
C HIS A 93 -5.39 -4.32 2.98
N VAL A 94 -5.69 -3.83 1.76
CA VAL A 94 -4.67 -3.67 0.69
C VAL A 94 -3.51 -2.78 1.12
N VAL A 95 -3.80 -1.69 1.83
CA VAL A 95 -2.81 -0.74 2.33
C VAL A 95 -2.63 -0.93 3.84
N ASN A 96 -1.84 -1.93 4.22
CA ASN A 96 -1.56 -2.26 5.62
C ASN A 96 -0.05 -2.17 5.89
N ARG A 97 0.37 -1.52 6.98
CA ARG A 97 1.79 -1.37 7.34
C ARG A 97 2.49 -2.70 7.61
N ASN A 98 1.75 -3.79 7.83
CA ASN A 98 2.27 -5.16 7.95
C ASN A 98 2.64 -5.80 6.60
N THR A 99 2.18 -5.21 5.49
CA THR A 99 2.29 -5.79 4.14
C THR A 99 2.91 -4.82 3.15
N LEU A 100 3.45 -3.71 3.67
CA LEU A 100 4.12 -2.65 2.92
C LEU A 100 5.55 -2.51 3.42
N LYS A 101 6.47 -2.19 2.51
CA LYS A 101 7.87 -1.84 2.80
C LYS A 101 8.19 -0.47 2.21
N LEU A 102 9.26 0.18 2.69
CA LEU A 102 9.81 1.34 2.00
C LEU A 102 10.28 0.93 0.61
N TRP A 103 9.85 1.65 -0.41
CA TRP A 103 10.36 1.50 -1.76
C TRP A 103 11.62 2.35 -1.90
N ASN A 104 12.69 1.71 -2.37
CA ASN A 104 13.95 2.38 -2.68
C ASN A 104 14.13 2.32 -4.19
N ASP A 105 14.14 3.48 -4.85
CA ASP A 105 14.31 3.60 -6.31
C ASP A 105 15.64 2.96 -6.78
N ALA A 106 16.64 2.92 -5.90
CA ALA A 106 17.94 2.29 -6.16
C ALA A 106 17.87 0.76 -6.42
N ASP A 107 16.80 0.07 -5.97
CA ASP A 107 16.58 -1.36 -6.24
C ASP A 107 16.05 -1.63 -7.67
N GLU A 108 15.54 -0.61 -8.37
CA GLU A 108 14.94 -0.79 -9.70
C GLU A 108 15.95 -0.69 -10.85
N LYS A 109 17.17 -0.17 -10.59
CA LYS A 109 18.23 -0.03 -11.62
C LYS A 109 18.86 -1.36 -12.09
N TRP A 110 18.40 -2.51 -11.60
CA TRP A 110 19.00 -3.82 -11.89
C TRP A 110 17.99 -4.89 -12.34
N ARG A 111 16.80 -4.51 -12.82
CA ARG A 111 15.81 -5.47 -13.37
C ARG A 111 15.39 -5.16 -14.79
#